data_AF-A0A920AVB7-F1
#
_entry.id   AF-A0A920AVB7-F1
#
_cell.length_a   1.000
_cell.length_b   1.000
_cell.length_c   1.000
_cell.angle_alpha   90.00
_cell.angle_beta   90.00
_cell.angle_gamma   90.00
#
_symmetry.space_group_name_H-M   'P 1'
#
loop_
_entity.id
_entity.type
_entity.pdbx_description
1 polymer ?
#
loop_
_entity_poly.entity_id
_entity_poly.type
_entity_poly.pdbx_seq_one_letter_code
_entity_poly.pdbx_strand_id
1 'polypeptide(L)'
;MLKIAHHSLYKHPLKENHRFPMIKYELIPEQLIIENTCNENNFFNPGNIEDNVILLTHESNYYNSLINQKLEKKEIRAIGFPMSEKTY
;
A
#
# COMPACT_ATOMS: atom_id res chain seq x y z
N MET A 1 -13.14 0.18 -21.17
CA MET A 1 -13.18 -0.78 -20.04
C MET A 1 -12.56 -0.13 -18.84
N LEU A 2 -13.23 -0.13 -17.68
CA LEU A 2 -12.68 0.41 -16.43
C LEU A 2 -11.40 -0.36 -16.05
N LYS A 3 -10.34 0.35 -15.68
CA LYS A 3 -9.07 -0.22 -15.20
C LYS A 3 -8.89 0.08 -13.72
N ILE A 4 -8.63 -0.96 -12.94
CA ILE A 4 -8.51 -0.90 -11.48
C ILE A 4 -7.13 -1.43 -11.10
N ALA A 5 -6.29 -0.57 -10.53
CA ALA A 5 -5.01 -0.98 -9.96
C ALA A 5 -5.26 -1.71 -8.64
N HIS A 6 -4.93 -2.99 -8.57
CA HIS A 6 -5.04 -3.81 -7.37
C HIS A 6 -3.88 -4.79 -7.30
N HIS A 7 -3.35 -5.00 -6.10
CA HIS A 7 -2.33 -6.01 -5.84
C HIS A 7 -2.60 -6.65 -4.49
N SER A 8 -2.41 -7.96 -4.37
CA SER A 8 -2.61 -8.69 -3.10
C SER A 8 -1.74 -8.15 -1.95
N LEU A 9 -0.58 -7.58 -2.29
CA LEU A 9 0.34 -6.90 -1.37
C LEU A 9 -0.25 -5.69 -0.65
N TYR A 10 -1.36 -5.14 -1.14
CA TYR A 10 -2.03 -4.04 -0.43
C TYR A 10 -2.63 -4.51 0.90
N LYS A 11 -2.82 -5.82 1.10
CA LYS A 11 -3.17 -6.42 2.38
C LYS A 11 -1.91 -6.58 3.24
N HIS A 12 -1.68 -5.62 4.14
CA HIS A 12 -0.57 -5.69 5.10
C HIS A 12 -1.02 -6.29 6.44
N PRO A 13 -0.28 -7.23 7.05
CA PRO A 13 -0.64 -7.80 8.34
C PRO A 13 -0.57 -6.73 9.44
N LEU A 14 -1.69 -6.48 10.09
CA LEU A 14 -1.80 -5.54 11.20
C LEU A 14 -2.33 -6.25 12.44
N LYS A 15 -2.03 -5.69 13.61
CA LYS A 15 -2.56 -6.20 14.88
C LYS A 15 -4.08 -6.14 14.89
N GLU A 16 -4.70 -7.06 15.62
CA GLU A 16 -6.13 -7.02 15.91
C GLU A 16 -6.52 -5.65 16.51
N ASN A 17 -7.65 -5.10 16.08
CA ASN A 17 -8.12 -3.75 16.42
C ASN A 17 -7.26 -2.57 15.90
N HIS A 18 -6.38 -2.79 14.92
CA HIS A 18 -5.74 -1.67 14.22
C HIS A 18 -6.80 -0.78 13.55
N ARG A 19 -6.70 0.54 13.74
CA ARG A 19 -7.71 1.51 13.24
C ARG A 19 -7.77 1.62 11.72
N PHE A 20 -6.70 1.23 11.04
CA PHE A 20 -6.67 1.23 9.58
C PHE A 20 -7.49 0.05 9.05
N PRO A 21 -8.50 0.28 8.18
CA PRO A 21 -9.43 -0.75 7.71
C PRO A 21 -8.79 -1.63 6.64
N MET A 22 -7.79 -2.44 6.99
CA MET A 22 -7.00 -3.22 6.04
C MET A 22 -7.84 -4.22 5.23
N ILE A 23 -8.86 -4.79 5.86
CA ILE A 23 -9.76 -5.77 5.26
C ILE A 23 -10.43 -5.28 3.97
N LYS A 24 -10.58 -3.96 3.79
CA LYS A 24 -11.18 -3.39 2.58
C LYS A 24 -10.37 -3.67 1.30
N TYR A 25 -9.05 -3.83 1.41
CA TYR A 25 -8.17 -4.10 0.26
C TYR A 25 -8.31 -5.54 -0.27
N GLU A 26 -8.92 -6.41 0.52
CA GLU A 26 -9.34 -7.77 0.14
C GLU A 26 -10.81 -7.78 -0.31
N LEU A 27 -11.70 -7.25 0.53
CA LEU A 27 -13.15 -7.38 0.30
C LEU A 27 -13.69 -6.53 -0.85
N ILE A 28 -13.15 -5.34 -1.11
CA ILE A 28 -13.69 -4.47 -2.18
C ILE A 28 -13.52 -5.11 -3.57
N PRO A 29 -12.30 -5.55 -3.98
CA PRO A 29 -12.13 -6.26 -5.24
C PRO A 29 -13.03 -7.51 -5.34
N GLU A 30 -13.08 -8.33 -4.29
CA GLU A 30 -13.92 -9.53 -4.24
C GLU A 30 -15.39 -9.20 -4.42
N GLN A 31 -15.90 -8.20 -3.71
CA GLN A 31 -17.29 -7.77 -3.78
C GLN A 31 -17.66 -7.27 -5.18
N LEU A 32 -16.78 -6.50 -5.83
CA LEU A 32 -17.00 -6.00 -7.21
C LEU A 32 -17.14 -7.14 -8.23
N ILE A 33 -16.42 -8.25 -8.03
CA ILE A 33 -16.57 -9.46 -8.85
C ILE A 33 -17.88 -10.17 -8.52
N ILE A 34 -18.17 -10.40 -7.24
CA ILE A 34 -19.37 -11.11 -6.77
C ILE A 34 -20.66 -10.43 -7.26
N GLU A 35 -20.72 -9.11 -7.20
CA GLU A 35 -21.90 -8.34 -7.63
C GLU A 35 -21.94 -8.07 -9.14
N ASN A 36 -20.96 -8.59 -9.90
CA ASN A 36 -20.82 -8.41 -11.35
C ASN A 36 -20.64 -6.94 -11.81
N THR A 37 -20.22 -6.04 -10.92
CA THR A 37 -19.80 -4.68 -11.29
C THR A 37 -18.50 -4.70 -12.12
N CYS A 38 -17.60 -5.64 -11.82
CA CYS A 38 -16.35 -5.86 -12.53
C CYS A 38 -16.12 -7.36 -12.79
N ASN A 39 -15.18 -7.66 -13.67
CA ASN A 39 -14.59 -8.99 -13.85
C ASN A 39 -13.06 -8.89 -13.74
N GLU A 40 -12.38 -10.03 -13.75
CA GLU A 40 -10.92 -10.13 -13.61
C GLU A 40 -10.15 -9.22 -14.58
N ASN A 41 -10.66 -8.98 -15.80
CA ASN A 41 -9.97 -8.15 -16.80
C ASN A 41 -9.97 -6.65 -16.48
N ASN A 42 -10.81 -6.22 -15.53
CA ASN A 42 -10.79 -4.86 -15.01
C ASN A 42 -9.56 -4.60 -14.15
N PHE A 43 -9.02 -5.62 -13.50
CA PHE A 43 -7.93 -5.48 -12.54
C PHE A 43 -6.56 -5.64 -13.21
N PHE A 44 -5.57 -4.93 -12.68
CA PHE A 44 -4.18 -5.08 -13.08
C PHE A 44 -3.24 -4.77 -11.92
N ASN A 45 -2.07 -5.41 -11.93
CA ASN A 45 -0.99 -5.16 -10.99
C ASN A 45 -0.20 -3.92 -11.44
N PRO A 46 -0.18 -2.82 -10.67
CA PRO A 46 0.69 -1.69 -11.00
C PRO A 46 2.15 -2.06 -10.70
N GLY A 47 3.07 -1.45 -11.47
CA GLY A 47 4.50 -1.57 -11.24
C GLY A 47 5.00 -0.66 -10.12
N ASN A 48 6.29 -0.79 -9.80
CA ASN A 48 6.97 0.10 -8.87
C ASN A 48 7.06 1.52 -9.44
N ILE A 49 6.94 2.51 -8.57
CA ILE A 49 7.16 3.93 -8.90
C ILE A 49 8.67 4.22 -8.93
N GLU A 50 9.11 5.10 -9.83
CA GLU A 50 10.50 5.56 -9.87
C GLU A 50 10.80 6.57 -8.76
N ASP A 51 12.00 6.51 -8.18
CA ASP A 51 12.43 7.37 -7.08
C ASP A 51 12.35 8.86 -7.42
N ASN A 52 12.68 9.24 -8.66
CA ASN A 52 12.57 10.62 -9.16
C ASN A 52 11.14 11.18 -9.03
N VAL A 53 10.11 10.35 -9.22
CA VAL A 53 8.69 10.74 -9.08
C VAL A 53 8.34 10.93 -7.61
N ILE A 54 8.81 10.04 -6.72
CA ILE A 54 8.62 10.19 -5.27
C ILE A 54 9.24 11.51 -4.78
N LEU A 55 10.44 11.82 -5.27
CA LEU A 55 11.21 13.01 -4.89
C LEU A 55 10.63 14.33 -5.43
N LEU A 56 9.59 14.30 -6.28
CA LEU A 56 8.83 15.49 -6.62
C LEU A 56 8.04 16.05 -5.42
N THR A 57 7.73 15.20 -4.43
CA THR A 57 6.92 15.58 -3.27
C THR A 57 7.67 15.43 -1.94
N HIS A 58 8.54 14.42 -1.81
CA HIS A 58 9.20 14.09 -0.55
C HIS A 58 10.67 14.54 -0.53
N GLU A 59 11.13 14.99 0.64
CA GLU A 59 12.56 15.26 0.85
C GLU A 59 13.39 13.99 0.70
N SER A 60 14.54 14.11 0.04
CA SER A 60 15.44 12.97 -0.22
C SER A 60 15.94 12.31 1.06
N ASN A 61 16.23 13.08 2.11
CA ASN A 61 16.67 12.54 3.40
C ASN A 61 15.59 11.68 4.06
N TYR A 62 14.33 12.14 4.05
CA TYR A 62 13.21 11.37 4.59
C TYR A 62 12.99 10.09 3.78
N TYR A 63 12.97 10.19 2.46
CA TYR A 63 12.81 9.04 1.57
C TYR A 63 13.92 8.00 1.80
N ASN A 64 15.18 8.43 1.82
CA ASN A 64 16.32 7.56 2.10
C ASN A 64 16.21 6.89 3.48
N SER A 65 15.79 7.62 4.51
CA SER A 65 15.57 7.03 5.84
C SER A 65 14.42 6.02 5.85
N LEU A 66 13.34 6.27 5.10
CA LEU A 66 12.22 5.34 4.97
C LEU A 66 12.65 4.03 4.31
N ILE A 67 13.25 4.09 3.11
CA ILE A 67 13.63 2.87 2.37
C ILE A 67 14.76 2.08 3.04
N ASN A 68 15.62 2.74 3.82
CA ASN A 68 16.70 2.09 4.57
C ASN A 68 16.31 1.71 6.01
N GLN A 69 15.03 1.88 6.40
CA GLN A 69 14.53 1.58 7.74
C GLN A 69 15.21 2.33 8.89
N LYS A 70 15.60 3.58 8.64
CA LYS A 70 16.30 4.48 9.59
C LYS A 70 15.40 5.58 10.17
N LEU A 71 14.09 5.48 10.00
CA LEU A 71 13.16 6.44 10.59
C LEU A 71 13.17 6.36 12.12
N GLU A 72 13.10 7.52 12.74
CA GLU A 72 13.01 7.65 14.18
C GLU A 72 11.65 7.17 14.70
N LYS A 73 11.60 6.77 15.97
CA LYS A 73 10.35 6.28 16.61
C LYS A 73 9.19 7.27 16.49
N LYS A 74 9.45 8.58 16.50
CA LYS A 74 8.41 9.61 16.33
C LYS A 74 7.81 9.57 14.92
N GLU A 75 8.64 9.34 13.91
CA GLU A 75 8.25 9.35 12.50
C GLU A 75 7.43 8.10 12.18
N ILE A 76 7.87 6.94 12.66
CA ILE A 76 7.10 5.68 12.53
C ILE A 76 5.72 5.81 13.19
N ARG A 77 5.64 6.42 14.39
CA ARG A 77 4.36 6.68 15.07
C ARG A 77 3.45 7.62 14.27
N ALA A 78 4.03 8.62 13.60
CA ALA A 78 3.28 9.55 12.75
C ALA A 78 2.70 8.86 11.50
N ILE A 79 3.46 7.93 10.89
CA ILE A 79 2.99 7.10 9.77
C ILE A 79 1.82 6.21 10.23
N GLY A 80 1.87 5.71 11.47
CA GLY A 80 0.80 4.87 12.02
C GLY A 80 0.80 3.43 11.50
N PHE A 81 1.89 3.01 10.85
CA PHE A 81 2.14 1.65 10.42
C PHE A 81 3.48 1.14 10.99
N PRO A 82 3.58 -0.16 11.30
CA PRO A 82 4.86 -0.75 11.67
C PRO A 82 5.82 -0.75 10.47
N MET A 83 7.10 -0.47 10.71
CA MET A 83 8.15 -0.77 9.73
C MET A 83 8.33 -2.29 9.64
N SER A 84 8.56 -2.80 8.43
CA SER A 84 8.77 -4.22 8.20
C SER A 84 9.94 -4.43 7.25
N GLU A 85 10.83 -5.36 7.58
CA GLU A 85 11.92 -5.81 6.71
C GLU A 85 11.41 -6.68 5.54
N LYS A 86 10.13 -7.09 5.55
CA LYS A 86 9.57 -7.91 4.46
C LYS A 86 9.41 -7.06 3.18
N THR A 87 10.42 -7.14 2.33
CA THR A 87 10.30 -6.90 0.89
C THR A 87 9.53 -8.06 0.25
N TYR A 88 8.52 -7.72 -0.55
CA TYR A 88 7.81 -8.65 -1.43
C TYR A 88 8.31 -8.50 -2.86
#